data_AF-X1RW83-F1
#
_entry.id   AF-X1RW83-F1
#
_cell.length_a   1.000
_cell.length_b   1.000
_cell.length_c   1.000
_cell.angle_alpha   90.00
_cell.angle_beta   90.00
_cell.angle_gamma   90.00
#
_symmetry.space_group_name_H-M   'P 1'
#
loop_
_entity.id
_entity.type
_entity.pdbx_description
1 polymer ?
#
loop_
_entity_poly.entity_id
_entity_poly.type
_entity_poly.pdbx_seq_one_letter_code
_entity_poly.pdbx_strand_id
1 'polypeptide(L)' 'YKIIDIQQNEEAGIKDVTIEAHGEYAYGYLKAEKGVHRLVRLSPFDANHKRHTSFAAVFVYPLVKKEL' A
#
# COMPACT_ATOMS: atom_id res chain seq x y z
N TYR A 1 3.19 -13.93 -1.00
CA TYR A 1 3.77 -12.69 -0.46
C TYR A 1 4.04 -12.91 1.02
N LYS A 2 5.01 -12.20 1.59
CA LYS A 2 5.31 -12.21 3.02
C LYS A 2 5.13 -10.80 3.56
N ILE A 3 4.50 -10.65 4.71
CA ILE A 3 4.38 -9.34 5.39
C ILE A 3 5.64 -9.19 6.25
N ILE A 4 6.40 -8.12 6.02
CA ILE A 4 7.60 -7.78 6.80
C ILE A 4 7.20 -6.95 8.01
N ASP A 5 6.34 -5.95 7.78
CA ASP A 5 5.86 -5.04 8.82
C ASP A 5 4.44 -4.57 8.49
N ILE A 6 3.65 -4.32 9.53
CA ILE A 6 2.29 -3.78 9.42
C ILE A 6 1.97 -2.91 10.62
N GLN A 7 1.60 -1.66 10.36
CA GLN A 7 1.16 -0.71 11.37
C GLN A 7 -0.33 -0.44 11.19
N GLN A 8 -1.13 -0.86 12.17
CA GLN A 8 -2.57 -0.61 12.19
C GLN A 8 -2.86 0.76 12.82
N ASN A 9 -3.91 1.42 12.36
CA ASN A 9 -4.43 2.61 13.02
C ASN A 9 -5.34 2.23 14.20
N GLU A 10 -5.49 3.13 15.16
CA GLU A 10 -6.32 2.93 16.36
C GLU A 10 -7.83 2.88 16.04
N GLU A 11 -8.31 3.72 15.12
CA GLU A 11 -9.74 3.76 14.76
C GLU A 11 -10.11 2.81 13.61
N ALA A 12 -9.39 2.88 12.48
CA ALA A 12 -9.65 2.03 11.33
C ALA A 12 -8.51 2.06 10.30
N GLY A 13 -8.30 0.92 9.64
CA GLY A 13 -7.39 0.79 8.51
C GLY A 13 -5.93 0.57 8.91
N ILE A 14 -5.07 0.63 7.89
CA ILE A 14 -3.63 0.40 8.01
C ILE A 14 -2.95 1.75 7.77
N LYS A 15 -2.02 2.11 8.64
CA LYS A 15 -1.19 3.30 8.49
C LYS A 15 -0.13 3.05 7.42
N ASP A 16 0.64 1.98 7.61
CA ASP A 16 1.74 1.57 6.75
C ASP A 16 1.86 0.04 6.71
N VAL A 17 2.27 -0.52 5.58
CA VAL A 17 2.55 -1.95 5.44
C VAL A 17 3.75 -2.16 4.52
N THR A 18 4.64 -3.05 4.92
CA THR A 18 5.79 -3.48 4.12
C THR A 18 5.61 -4.95 3.76
N ILE A 19 5.61 -5.24 2.47
CA ILE A 19 5.45 -6.61 1.95
C ILE A 19 6.62 -7.01 1.06
N GLU A 20 7.03 -8.27 1.19
CA GLU A 20 7.92 -8.94 0.26
C GLU A 20 7.09 -9.75 -0.73
N ALA A 21 7.15 -9.37 -2.01
CA ALA A 21 6.49 -10.11 -3.08
C ALA A 21 7.44 -11.17 -3.66
N HIS A 22 7.00 -12.43 -3.65
CA HIS A 22 7.72 -13.55 -4.25
C HIS A 22 7.04 -13.99 -5.54
N GLY A 23 7.82 -14.23 -6.58
CA GLY A 23 7.35 -14.70 -7.87
C GLY A 23 8.34 -14.37 -8.98
N GLU A 24 8.24 -15.08 -10.10
CA GLU A 24 9.01 -14.73 -11.30
C GLU A 24 8.60 -13.32 -11.79
N TYR A 25 9.61 -12.50 -12.10
CA TYR A 25 9.41 -11.12 -12.55
C TYR A 25 8.52 -10.26 -11.63
N ALA A 26 8.45 -10.56 -10.32
CA ALA A 26 7.58 -9.86 -9.38
C ALA A 26 7.77 -8.32 -9.41
N TYR A 27 9.03 -7.86 -9.45
CA TYR A 27 9.33 -6.43 -9.62
C TYR A 27 8.82 -5.87 -10.95
N GLY A 28 8.92 -6.64 -12.04
CA GLY A 28 8.50 -6.25 -13.38
C GLY A 28 6.99 -5.98 -13.47
N TYR A 29 6.18 -6.76 -12.75
CA TYR A 29 4.74 -6.53 -12.64
C TYR A 29 4.41 -5.36 -11.71
N LEU A 30 5.01 -5.34 -10.52
CA LEU A 30 4.67 -4.36 -9.48
C LEU A 30 5.22 -2.96 -9.76
N LYS A 31 6.21 -2.79 -10.64
CA LYS A 31 6.75 -1.45 -10.97
C LYS A 31 5.66 -0.47 -11.45
N ALA A 32 4.60 -0.97 -12.09
CA ALA A 32 3.48 -0.16 -12.57
C ALA A 32 2.61 0.40 -11.43
N GLU A 33 2.62 -0.25 -10.27
CA GLU A 33 1.86 0.15 -9.09
C GLU A 33 2.52 1.29 -8.30
N LYS A 34 3.78 1.63 -8.62
CA LYS A 34 4.51 2.70 -7.95
C LYS A 34 3.86 4.05 -8.23
N GLY A 35 3.44 4.76 -7.18
CA GLY A 35 2.86 6.10 -7.30
C GLY A 35 1.88 6.41 -6.19
N VAL A 36 1.18 7.54 -6.34
CA VAL A 36 0.10 7.94 -5.42
C VAL A 36 -1.23 7.55 -6.03
N HIS A 37 -1.99 6.71 -5.31
CA HIS A 37 -3.29 6.22 -5.70
C HIS A 37 -4.37 7.07 -5.02
N ARG A 38 -5.38 7.51 -5.80
CA ARG A 38 -6.44 8.40 -5.32
C ARG A 38 -7.77 7.63 -5.22
N LEU A 39 -8.36 7.60 -4.04
CA LEU A 39 -9.69 7.04 -3.79
C LEU A 39 -10.68 8.17 -3.52
N VAL A 40 -11.75 8.23 -4.31
CA VAL A 40 -12.86 9.17 -4.09
C VAL A 40 -14.11 8.36 -3.79
N ARG A 41 -14.62 8.42 -2.57
CA ARG A 41 -15.81 7.67 -2.13
C ARG A 41 -16.63 8.44 -1.10
N LEU A 42 -17.87 8.00 -0.87
CA LEU A 42 -18.62 8.42 0.32
C LEU A 42 -18.03 7.67 1.52
N SER A 43 -17.55 8.41 2.53
CA SER A 43 -16.90 7.78 3.68
C SER A 43 -17.94 7.16 4.62
N PRO A 44 -17.82 5.88 5.01
CA PRO A 44 -18.69 5.29 6.03
C PRO A 44 -18.40 5.85 7.44
N PHE A 45 -17.28 6.57 7.61
CA PHE A 45 -16.85 7.17 8.87
C PHE A 45 -17.32 8.63 9.01
N ASP A 46 -17.91 9.23 7.98
CA ASP A 46 -18.49 10.58 8.05
C ASP A 46 -20.01 10.47 8.22
N ALA A 47 -20.51 10.90 9.38
CA ALA A 47 -21.94 10.87 9.72
C ALA A 47 -22.83 11.62 8.70
N ASN A 48 -22.27 12.61 7.99
CA ASN A 48 -22.99 13.41 6.98
C ASN A 48 -22.86 12.84 5.57
N HIS A 49 -22.29 11.63 5.39
CA HIS A 49 -22.11 10.96 4.10
C HIS A 49 -21.44 11.86 3.04
N LYS A 50 -20.47 12.69 3.45
CA LYS A 50 -19.76 13.55 2.51
C LYS A 50 -18.82 12.71 1.63
N ARG A 51 -18.59 13.19 0.42
CA ARG A 51 -17.59 12.62 -0.48
C ARG A 51 -16.20 13.02 0.01
N HIS A 52 -15.39 12.01 0.34
CA HIS A 52 -14.02 12.17 0.78
C HIS A 52 -13.06 11.75 -0.34
N THR A 53 -11.93 12.44 -0.41
CA THR A 53 -10.82 12.11 -1.30
C THR A 53 -9.63 11.70 -0.43
N SER A 54 -9.19 10.45 -0.59
CA SER A 54 -8.04 9.90 0.13
C SER A 54 -6.92 9.56 -0.85
N PHE A 55 -5.70 9.53 -0.33
CA PHE A 55 -4.50 9.21 -1.09
C PHE A 55 -3.70 8.13 -0.37
N ALA A 56 -3.11 7.19 -1.12
CA ALA A 56 -2.17 6.20 -0.60
C ALA A 56 -0.94 6.16 -1.52
N ALA A 57 0.25 6.25 -0.95
CA ALA A 57 1.49 6.15 -1.70
C ALA A 57 2.00 4.71 -1.69
N VAL A 58 2.35 4.20 -2.87
CA VAL A 58 2.90 2.86 -3.06
C VAL A 58 4.32 2.98 -3.59
N PHE A 59 5.25 2.36 -2.88
CA PHE A 59 6.66 2.28 -3.28
C PHE A 59 7.03 0.83 -3.57
N VAL A 60 7.77 0.63 -4.66
CA VAL A 60 8.18 -0.70 -5.11
C VAL A 60 9.68 -0.69 -5.38
N TYR A 61 10.40 -1.58 -4.69
CA TYR A 61 11.84 -1.73 -4.78
C TYR A 61 12.19 -3.17 -5.13
N PRO A 62 13.20 -3.40 -5.99
CA PRO A 62 13.69 -4.74 -6.24
C PRO A 62 14.45 -5.25 -5.00
N LEU A 63 14.22 -6.51 -4.64
CA LEU A 63 14.99 -7.16 -3.58
C LEU A 63 16.35 -7.58 -4.15
N VAL A 64 17.42 -6.87 -3.76
CA VAL A 64 18.80 -7.21 -4.10
C VAL A 64 19.40 -8.00 -2.95
N LYS A 65 19.80 -9.26 -3.19
CA LYS A 65 20.61 -9.99 -2.22
C LYS A 65 21.98 -9.34 -2.16
N LYS A 66 22.38 -8.89 -0.98
CA LYS A 66 23.76 -8.46 -0.74
C LYS A 66 24.61 -9.74 -0.72
N GLU A 67 25.37 -9.98 -1.79
CA GLU A 67 26.46 -10.95 -1.74
C GLU A 67 27.52 -10.39 -0.77
N LEU A 68 27.83 -11.20 0.25
CA LEU A 68 28.92 -10.98 1.21
C LEU A 68 30.12 -11.83 0.77
#